data_AF-A0AA41NGM9-F1
#
_entry.id   AF-A0AA41NGM9-F1
#
_cell.length_a   1.000
_cell.length_b   1.000
_cell.length_c   1.000
_cell.angle_alpha   90.00
_cell.angle_beta   90.00
_cell.angle_gamma   90.00
#
_symmetry.space_group_name_H-M   'P 1'
#
loop_
_entity.id
_entity.type
_entity.pdbx_description
1 polymer ?
#
loop_
_entity_poly.entity_id
_entity_poly.type
_entity_poly.pdbx_seq_one_letter_code
_entity_poly.pdbx_strand_id
1 'polypeptide(L)' 'MYPKITEYHLLKLPQKFDKVKQFDFLFHKSGALEGHPGGYHFVNFKTKQEAEETI' A
#
# COMPACT_ATOMS: atom_id res chain seq x y z
N MET A 1 -18.29 11.22 9.26
CA MET A 1 -17.11 11.84 8.60
C MET A 1 -16.06 10.75 8.50
N TYR A 2 -15.73 10.24 7.31
CA TYR A 2 -14.74 9.17 7.17
C TYR A 2 -13.35 9.70 7.55
N PRO A 3 -12.54 8.92 8.30
CA PRO A 3 -11.17 9.32 8.58
C PRO A 3 -10.44 9.55 7.27
N LYS A 4 -9.75 10.68 7.16
CA LYS A 4 -8.92 11.00 5.99
C LYS A 4 -7.76 10.02 5.97
N ILE A 5 -7.93 8.91 5.23
CA ILE A 5 -6.87 7.91 5.06
C ILE A 5 -5.74 8.57 4.29
N THR A 6 -4.56 8.56 4.89
CA THR A 6 -3.31 9.08 4.31
C THR A 6 -2.35 7.92 4.09
N GLU A 7 -1.31 8.15 3.30
CA GLU A 7 -0.25 7.16 3.05
C GLU A 7 0.36 6.61 4.34
N TYR A 8 0.48 7.43 5.38
CA TYR A 8 0.94 7.02 6.70
C TYR A 8 0.04 5.94 7.34
N HIS A 9 -1.28 6.06 7.18
CA HIS A 9 -2.21 5.06 7.69
C HIS A 9 -2.07 3.72 6.95
N LEU A 10 -1.73 3.77 5.66
CA LEU A 10 -1.55 2.58 4.83
C LEU A 10 -0.19 1.91 5.07
N LEU A 11 0.86 2.68 5.34
CA LEU A 11 2.17 2.16 5.80
C LEU A 11 2.08 1.38 7.11
N LYS A 12 1.09 1.67 7.96
CA LYS A 12 0.87 0.99 9.25
C LYS A 12 0.16 -0.36 9.12
N LEU A 13 -0.54 -0.62 8.02
CA LEU A 13 -1.21 -1.91 7.76
C LEU A 13 -0.21 -3.07 7.61
N PRO A 14 0.83 -2.98 6.74
CA PRO A 14 1.81 -4.03 6.58
C PRO A 14 2.77 -4.16 7.77
N GLN A 15 2.96 -3.13 8.60
CA GLN A 15 3.80 -3.19 9.81
C GLN A 15 3.31 -4.23 10.86
N LYS A 16 2.06 -4.68 10.80
CA LYS A 16 1.58 -5.80 11.62
C LYS A 16 2.11 -7.16 11.17
N PHE A 17 2.66 -7.23 9.96
CA PHE A 17 3.16 -8.45 9.35
C PHE A 17 4.63 -8.22 8.97
N ASP A 18 5.58 -8.76 9.75
CA ASP A 18 7.03 -8.76 9.46
C ASP A 18 7.40 -9.42 8.10
N LYS A 19 6.40 -9.80 7.31
CA LYS A 19 6.45 -10.59 6.09
C LYS A 19 6.35 -9.73 4.82
N VAL A 20 6.16 -8.42 4.94
CA VAL A 20 6.08 -7.52 3.79
C VAL A 20 7.47 -7.20 3.26
N LYS A 21 7.74 -7.70 2.05
CA LYS A 21 9.02 -7.54 1.36
C LYS A 21 9.12 -6.17 0.69
N GLN A 22 8.01 -5.66 0.16
CA GLN A 22 7.95 -4.37 -0.52
C GLN A 22 6.53 -3.79 -0.42
N PHE A 23 6.45 -2.49 -0.22
CA PHE A 23 5.21 -1.72 -0.17
C PHE A 23 5.34 -0.53 -1.13
N ASP A 24 4.67 -0.61 -2.26
CA ASP A 24 4.78 0.41 -3.32
C ASP A 24 3.49 1.24 -3.42
N PHE A 25 3.69 2.56 -3.42
CA PHE A 25 2.67 3.54 -3.74
C PHE A 25 2.68 3.80 -5.25
N LEU A 26 1.49 3.75 -5.87
CA LEU A 26 1.34 4.17 -7.26
C LEU A 26 1.02 5.67 -7.29
N PHE A 27 1.90 6.44 -7.90
CA PHE A 27 1.66 7.86 -8.17
C PHE A 27 1.39 8.09 -9.65
N HIS A 28 0.50 9.03 -9.96
CA HIS A 28 0.33 9.53 -11.31
C HIS A 28 1.64 10.19 -11.76
N LYS A 29 2.22 9.68 -12.86
CA LYS A 29 3.52 10.15 -13.38
C LYS A 29 3.43 11.42 -14.24
N SER A 30 2.22 11.81 -14.65
CA SER A 30 1.97 12.97 -15.51
C SER A 30 0.50 13.37 -15.53
N GLY A 31 0.20 14.62 -15.89
CA GLY A 31 -1.15 15.15 -16.09
C GLY A 31 -1.68 15.94 -14.90
N ALA A 32 -2.98 16.30 -14.90
CA ALA A 32 -3.56 17.19 -13.87
C ALA A 32 -3.48 16.64 -12.43
N LEU A 33 -3.24 15.34 -12.28
CA LEU A 33 -3.09 14.65 -11.01
C LEU A 33 -1.65 14.16 -10.78
N GLU A 34 -0.67 14.64 -11.53
CA GLU A 34 0.75 14.27 -11.34
C GLU A 34 1.18 14.40 -9.87
N GLY A 35 1.84 13.36 -9.35
CA GLY A 35 2.24 13.28 -7.96
C GLY A 35 1.12 12.92 -6.97
N HIS A 36 -0.14 12.86 -7.40
CA HIS A 36 -1.22 12.35 -6.55
C HIS A 36 -1.20 10.80 -6.49
N PRO A 37 -1.58 10.19 -5.35
CA PRO A 37 -1.69 8.75 -5.23
C PRO A 37 -2.87 8.22 -6.04
N GLY A 38 -2.65 7.16 -6.81
CA GLY A 38 -3.63 6.57 -7.73
C GLY A 38 -4.77 5.79 -7.06
N GLY A 39 -4.80 5.73 -5.73
CA GLY A 39 -5.88 5.09 -4.96
C GLY A 39 -5.66 3.60 -4.64
N TYR A 40 -4.54 3.00 -5.05
CA TYR A 40 -4.22 1.59 -4.80
C TYR A 40 -2.74 1.43 -4.41
N HIS A 41 -2.42 0.34 -3.71
CA HIS A 41 -1.09 0.04 -3.19
C HIS A 41 -0.77 -1.43 -3.44
N PHE A 42 0.51 -1.73 -3.64
CA PHE A 42 0.97 -3.10 -3.84
C PHE A 42 1.75 -3.57 -2.62
N VAL A 43 1.43 -4.79 -2.16
CA VAL A 43 2.15 -5.47 -1.09
C VAL A 43 2.76 -6.73 -1.69
N ASN A 44 4.09 -6.85 -1.66
CA ASN A 44 4.77 -8.08 -2.04
C ASN A 44 5.12 -8.88 -0.79
N PHE A 45 4.70 -10.14 -0.75
CA PHE A 45 5.06 -11.10 0.28
C PHE A 45 6.22 -11.99 -0.19
N LYS A 46 6.94 -12.61 0.75
CA LYS A 46 8.05 -13.50 0.42
C LYS A 46 7.57 -14.86 -0.10
N THR A 47 6.42 -15.32 0.36
CA THR A 47 5.80 -16.59 -0.05
C THR A 47 4.31 -16.43 -0.37
N LYS A 48 3.77 -17.38 -1.14
CA LYS A 48 2.33 -17.44 -1.48
C LYS A 48 1.46 -17.61 -0.22
N GLN A 49 1.90 -18.46 0.72
CA GLN A 49 1.17 -18.71 1.96
C GLN A 49 1.03 -17.44 2.80
N GLU A 50 2.08 -16.61 2.89
CA GLU A 50 2.00 -15.35 3.61
C GLU A 50 1.04 -14.35 2.96
N ALA A 51 0.93 -14.36 1.63
CA ALA A 51 -0.05 -13.56 0.92
C ALA A 51 -1.48 -14.03 1.23
N GLU A 52 -1.71 -15.34 1.23
CA GLU A 52 -3.01 -15.95 1.55
C GLU A 52 -3.43 -15.72 3.01
N GLU A 53 -2.50 -15.67 3.96
CA GLU A 53 -2.78 -15.37 5.37
C GLU A 53 -3.10 -13.88 5.64
N THR A 54 -2.77 -12.98 4.72
CA THR A 54 -2.87 -11.52 4.92
C THR A 54 -4.12 -10.89 4.28
N ILE A 55 -4.83 -11.63 3.42
CA ILE A 55 -6.06 -11.20 2.71
C ILE A 55 -7.29 -11.66 3.49
#